data_AF-A0A645CW55-F1
#
_entry.id   AF-A0A645CW55-F1
#
_cell.length_a   1.000
_cell.length_b   1.000
_cell.length_c   1.000
_cell.angle_alpha   90.00
_cell.angle_beta   90.00
_cell.angle_gamma   90.00
#
_symmetry.space_group_name_H-M   'P 1'
#
loop_
_entity.id
_entity.type
_entity.pdbx_description
1 polymer ?
#
loop_
_entity_poly.entity_id
_entity_poly.type
_entity_poly.pdbx_seq_one_letter_code
_entity_poly.pdbx_strand_id
1 'polypeptide(L)' 'MPPYVVFADSTLKEMSQYCPVNEDALRKIKGVGEVKLERYGREFLAVIKEYAAKQN' A
#
# COMPACT_ATOMS: atom_id res chain seq x y z
N MET A 1 12.92 -7.18 -12.47
CA MET A 1 12.06 -8.06 -11.65
C MET A 1 10.62 -7.94 -12.14
N PRO A 2 9.82 -9.04 -12.19
CA PRO A 2 8.41 -8.94 -12.52
C PRO A 2 7.63 -8.09 -11.50
N PRO A 3 6.65 -7.26 -11.90
CA PRO A 3 5.96 -6.32 -11.00
C PRO A 3 5.22 -6.99 -9.82
N TYR A 4 4.64 -8.16 -10.04
CA TYR A 4 3.92 -8.95 -9.01
C TYR A 4 4.82 -9.42 -7.85
N VAL A 5 6.15 -9.30 -7.99
CA VAL A 5 7.11 -9.64 -6.93
C VAL A 5 7.05 -8.63 -5.77
N VAL A 6 6.59 -7.41 -6.02
CA VAL A 6 6.45 -6.38 -4.98
C VAL A 6 5.21 -6.65 -4.14
N PHE A 7 4.03 -6.60 -4.75
CA PHE A 7 2.75 -6.96 -4.14
C PHE A 7 1.94 -7.81 -5.11
N ALA A 8 1.21 -8.79 -4.55
CA ALA A 8 0.24 -9.55 -5.33
C ALA A 8 -0.97 -8.67 -5.67
N ASP A 9 -1.68 -8.99 -6.75
CA ASP A 9 -2.86 -8.26 -7.19
C ASP A 9 -3.94 -8.18 -6.09
N SER A 10 -4.08 -9.22 -5.28
CA SER A 10 -4.99 -9.23 -4.12
C SER A 10 -4.64 -8.16 -3.10
N THR A 11 -3.35 -7.99 -2.80
CA THR A 11 -2.86 -6.95 -1.89
C THR A 11 -3.08 -5.56 -2.48
N LEU A 12 -2.78 -5.35 -3.77
CA LEU A 12 -3.01 -4.07 -4.44
C LEU A 12 -4.50 -3.70 -4.47
N LYS A 13 -5.37 -4.69 -4.72
CA LYS A 13 -6.83 -4.50 -4.68
C LYS A 13 -7.29 -4.09 -3.28
N GLU A 14 -6.79 -4.75 -2.25
CA GLU A 14 -7.11 -4.42 -0.86
C GLU A 14 -6.61 -3.01 -0.48
N MET A 15 -5.38 -2.63 -0.88
CA MET A 15 -4.88 -1.26 -0.72
C MET A 15 -5.78 -0.23 -1.40
N SER A 16 -6.25 -0.50 -2.63
CA SER A 16 -7.15 0.41 -3.36
C SER A 16 -8.54 0.53 -2.74
N GLN A 17 -9.00 -0.51 -2.04
CA GLN A 17 -10.29 -0.50 -1.35
C GLN A 17 -10.24 0.26 -0.03
N TYR A 18 -9.17 0.07 0.76
CA TYR A 18 -9.06 0.67 2.08
C TYR A 18 -8.29 2.00 2.10
N CYS A 19 -7.54 2.32 1.05
CA CYS A 19 -6.73 3.54 0.92
C CYS A 19 -5.96 3.89 2.21
N PRO A 20 -5.07 3.01 2.70
CA PRO A 20 -4.34 3.24 3.95
C PRO A 20 -3.47 4.50 3.86
N VAL A 21 -3.63 5.40 4.83
CA VAL A 21 -2.92 6.69 4.89
C VAL A 21 -1.81 6.74 5.95
N ASN A 22 -1.50 5.62 6.61
CA ASN A 22 -0.37 5.51 7.53
C ASN A 22 0.15 4.07 7.58
N GLU A 23 1.33 3.89 8.19
CA GLU A 23 2.01 2.59 8.24
C GLU A 23 1.20 1.54 9.01
N ASP A 24 0.53 1.91 10.11
CA ASP A 24 -0.33 0.99 10.86
C ASP A 24 -1.51 0.48 10.04
N ALA A 25 -2.12 1.34 9.22
CA ALA A 25 -3.19 0.95 8.31
C ALA A 25 -2.65 0.08 7.16
N LEU A 26 -1.47 0.42 6.63
CA LEU A 26 -0.85 -0.35 5.56
C LEU A 26 -0.41 -1.74 6.04
N ARG A 27 0.07 -1.87 7.28
CA ARG A 27 0.42 -3.15 7.94
C ARG A 27 -0.79 -4.08 8.09
N LYS A 28 -2.00 -3.54 8.19
CA LYS A 28 -3.24 -4.34 8.29
C LYS A 28 -3.66 -4.97 6.97
N ILE A 29 -3.11 -4.52 5.84
CA ILE A 29 -3.43 -5.07 4.51
C ILE A 29 -2.82 -6.46 4.35
N LYS A 30 -3.62 -7.44 3.93
CA LYS A 30 -3.13 -8.81 3.75
C LYS A 30 -2.04 -8.87 2.67
N GLY A 31 -0.88 -9.41 3.05
CA GLY A 31 0.27 -9.55 2.17
C GLY A 31 1.28 -8.40 2.29
N VAL A 32 1.05 -7.44 3.18
CA VAL A 32 2.05 -6.46 3.64
C VAL A 32 2.67 -6.95 4.95
N GLY A 33 3.86 -7.56 4.86
CA GLY A 33 4.69 -7.85 6.03
C GLY A 33 5.71 -6.76 6.29
N GLU A 34 6.41 -6.81 7.44
CA GLU A 34 7.39 -5.79 7.86
C GLU A 34 8.42 -5.45 6.77
N VAL A 35 9.04 -6.45 6.15
CA VAL A 35 10.05 -6.22 5.08
C VAL A 35 9.48 -5.41 3.91
N LYS A 36 8.22 -5.66 3.53
CA LYS A 36 7.58 -4.92 2.43
C LYS A 36 7.15 -3.53 2.88
N LEU A 37 6.70 -3.40 4.12
CA LEU A 37 6.36 -2.12 4.72
C LEU A 37 7.59 -1.19 4.78
N GLU A 38 8.71 -1.69 5.28
CA GLU A 38 9.97 -0.94 5.33
C GLU A 38 10.47 -0.56 3.93
N ARG A 39 10.38 -1.50 2.98
CA ARG A 39 10.97 -1.32 1.64
C ARG A 39 10.12 -0.47 0.70
N TYR A 40 8.79 -0.58 0.79
CA TYR A 40 7.87 0.02 -0.18
C TYR A 40 6.78 0.90 0.46
N GLY A 41 6.59 0.81 1.78
CA GLY A 41 5.49 1.47 2.47
C GLY A 41 5.48 2.98 2.27
N ARG A 42 6.65 3.62 2.33
CA ARG A 42 6.78 5.07 2.11
C ARG A 42 6.27 5.51 0.74
N GLU A 43 6.67 4.81 -0.33
CA GLU A 43 6.29 5.16 -1.70
C GLU A 43 4.80 4.94 -1.96
N PHE A 44 4.26 3.81 -1.50
CA PHE A 44 2.83 3.52 -1.63
C PHE A 44 1.97 4.48 -0.80
N LEU A 45 2.36 4.78 0.43
CA LEU A 45 1.65 5.75 1.27
C LEU A 45 1.65 7.15 0.66
N ALA A 46 2.72 7.56 -0.03
CA ALA A 46 2.75 8.86 -0.70
C ALA A 46 1.67 8.95 -1.78
N VAL A 47 1.60 7.96 -2.68
CA VAL A 47 0.61 7.93 -3.77
C VAL A 47 -0.82 7.81 -3.23
N ILE A 48 -1.03 6.95 -2.23
CA ILE A 48 -2.37 6.77 -1.63
C ILE A 48 -2.84 8.04 -0.93
N LYS A 49 -1.95 8.72 -0.19
CA LYS A 49 -2.26 10.02 0.44
C LYS A 49 -2.58 11.10 -0.58
N GLU A 50 -1.80 11.17 -1.67
CA GLU A 50 -2.04 12.12 -2.74
C GLU A 50 -3.41 11.89 -3.39
N TYR A 51 -3.76 10.63 -3.67
CA TYR A 51 -5.06 10.27 -4.20
C TYR A 51 -6.21 10.62 -3.24
N ALA A 52 -6.08 10.26 -1.96
CA ALA A 52 -7.07 10.54 -0.94
C ALA A 52 -7.28 12.06 -0.74
N ALA A 53 -6.23 12.87 -0.84
CA ALA A 53 -6.30 14.32 -0.75
C ALA A 53 -6.96 14.99 -1.97
N LYS A 54 -6.82 14.41 -3.17
CA LYS A 54 -7.45 14.91 -4.41
C LYS A 54 -8.95 14.58 -4.55
N GLN A 55 -9.46 13.67 -3.73
CA GLN A 55 -10.88 13.26 -3.71
C GLN A 55 -11.74 14.12 -2.76
N ASN A 56 -11.19 15.24 -2.25
CA ASN A 56 -11.93 16.28 -1.51
C ASN A 56 -12.32 17.44 -2.42
#